data_AF-A0A378B1N8-F1
#
_entry.id   AF-A0A378B1N8-F1
#
_cell.length_a   1.000
_cell.length_b   1.000
_cell.length_c   1.000
_cell.angle_alpha   90.00
_cell.angle_beta   90.00
_cell.angle_gamma   90.00
#
_symmetry.space_group_name_H-M   'P 1'
#
loop_
_entity.id
_entity.type
_entity.pdbx_description
1 polymer ?
#
loop_
_entity_poly.entity_id
_entity_poly.type
_entity_poly.pdbx_seq_one_letter_code
_entity_poly.pdbx_strand_id
1 'polypeptide(L)'
;MTSNERILQPFTLPNGTELKNRLLMAPMTTCTGYFDGTVTSELVEYYRARAGSIGTIIVECCFIDDYGLAFPGAIGIDNDEKIAGLVKIAEAIKAEGSKAILQIYHGGRMVDPQLIGGAPAGGAERYCRAA
;
A
#
# COMPACT_ATOMS: atom_id res chain seq x y z
N MET A 1 22.97 25.95 8.73
CA MET A 1 22.28 24.68 8.46
C MET A 1 23.35 23.62 8.25
N THR A 2 23.47 22.65 9.16
CA THR A 2 24.32 21.48 8.96
C THR A 2 23.62 20.55 7.98
N SER A 3 24.07 20.55 6.72
CA SER A 3 23.56 19.64 5.69
C SER A 3 23.86 18.20 6.11
N ASN A 4 22.81 17.43 6.41
CA ASN A 4 22.96 16.02 6.78
C ASN A 4 23.03 15.19 5.49
N GLU A 5 24.13 15.34 4.73
CA GLU A 5 24.33 14.78 3.39
C GLU A 5 24.12 13.26 3.34
N ARG A 6 24.33 12.57 4.47
CA ARG A 6 24.12 11.13 4.61
C ARG A 6 22.71 10.68 4.21
N ILE A 7 21.68 11.52 4.40
CA ILE A 7 20.29 11.17 4.06
C ILE A 7 20.09 11.07 2.53
N LEU A 8 20.87 11.81 1.75
CA LEU A 8 20.81 11.84 0.30
C LEU A 8 21.73 10.81 -0.36
N GLN A 9 22.62 10.17 0.41
CA GLN A 9 23.50 9.13 -0.10
C GLN A 9 22.76 7.80 -0.30
N PRO A 10 23.17 7.00 -1.32
CA PRO A 10 22.63 5.67 -1.53
C PRO A 10 22.73 4.76 -0.31
N PHE A 11 21.83 3.77 -0.26
CA PHE A 11 21.81 2.75 0.77
C PHE A 11 21.46 1.40 0.17
N THR A 12 22.35 0.42 0.35
CA THR A 12 22.15 -0.95 -0.13
C THR A 12 21.54 -1.80 0.97
N LEU A 13 20.42 -2.44 0.67
CA LEU A 13 19.76 -3.41 1.55
C LEU A 13 20.57 -4.72 1.61
N PRO A 14 20.37 -5.57 2.65
CA PRO A 14 21.10 -6.83 2.79
C PRO A 14 20.98 -7.78 1.60
N ASN A 15 19.92 -7.67 0.80
CA ASN A 15 19.69 -8.47 -0.41
C ASN A 15 20.37 -7.90 -1.67
N GLY A 16 21.21 -6.87 -1.54
CA GLY A 16 21.90 -6.21 -2.66
C GLY A 16 21.07 -5.14 -3.39
N THR A 17 19.80 -4.92 -3.01
CA THR A 17 18.99 -3.85 -3.61
C THR A 17 19.49 -2.49 -3.18
N GLU A 18 19.86 -1.65 -4.15
CA GLU A 18 20.26 -0.28 -3.89
C GLU A 18 19.05 0.67 -3.89
N LEU A 19 18.97 1.50 -2.85
CA LEU A 19 18.09 2.66 -2.75
C LEU A 19 18.91 3.91 -3.05
N LYS A 20 18.43 4.77 -3.95
CA LYS A 20 19.17 6.00 -4.37
C LYS A 20 19.41 7.00 -3.24
N ASN A 21 18.59 6.98 -2.19
CA ASN A 21 18.77 7.75 -0.97
C ASN A 21 18.02 7.11 0.21
N ARG A 22 18.16 7.68 1.40
CA ARG A 22 17.55 7.20 2.66
C ARG A 22 16.21 7.87 2.95
N LEU A 23 15.60 8.53 1.96
CA LEU A 23 14.26 9.11 2.07
C LEU A 23 13.24 8.08 1.59
N LEU A 24 12.34 7.70 2.51
CA LEU A 24 11.25 6.79 2.25
C LEU A 24 9.93 7.49 2.55
N MET A 25 8.96 7.35 1.66
CA MET A 25 7.58 7.71 1.95
C MET A 25 6.94 6.57 2.73
N ALA A 26 6.46 6.87 3.93
CA ALA A 26 5.70 5.93 4.76
C ALA A 26 4.36 5.57 4.10
N PRO A 27 3.79 4.39 4.40
CA PRO A 27 2.47 4.03 3.92
C PRO A 27 1.41 4.98 4.51
N MET A 28 0.65 5.64 3.64
CA MET A 28 -0.39 6.59 4.02
C MET A 28 -1.66 6.29 3.25
N THR A 29 -2.64 5.68 3.91
CA THR A 29 -3.94 5.36 3.34
C THR A 29 -4.67 6.63 2.94
N THR A 30 -4.99 6.73 1.66
CA THR A 30 -5.62 7.92 1.07
C THR A 30 -7.15 7.82 1.07
N CYS A 31 -7.68 6.60 1.22
CA CYS A 31 -9.12 6.33 1.12
C CYS A 31 -9.69 6.72 -0.26
N THR A 32 -8.89 6.57 -1.32
CA THR A 32 -9.26 6.97 -2.70
C THR A 32 -9.38 5.81 -3.68
N GLY A 33 -9.38 4.56 -3.20
CA GLY A 33 -9.76 3.40 -4.01
C GLY A 33 -11.25 3.40 -4.35
N TYR A 34 -11.62 2.63 -5.38
CA TYR A 34 -13.02 2.35 -5.66
C TYR A 34 -13.62 1.46 -4.56
N PHE A 35 -14.96 1.37 -4.49
CA PHE A 35 -15.67 0.58 -3.47
C PHE A 35 -15.33 -0.90 -3.49
N ASP A 36 -14.91 -1.44 -4.63
CA ASP A 36 -14.46 -2.82 -4.81
C ASP A 36 -12.97 -3.03 -4.44
N GLY A 37 -12.29 -1.98 -3.97
CA GLY A 37 -10.86 -1.99 -3.66
C GLY A 37 -9.95 -1.89 -4.88
N THR A 38 -10.48 -1.61 -6.07
CA THR A 38 -9.64 -1.35 -7.25
C THR A 38 -9.04 0.06 -7.24
N VAL A 39 -7.93 0.23 -7.94
CA VAL A 39 -7.15 1.47 -7.97
C VAL A 39 -7.80 2.51 -8.89
N THR A 40 -7.91 3.75 -8.41
CA THR A 40 -8.34 4.91 -9.19
C THR A 40 -7.20 5.55 -9.98
N SER A 41 -7.51 6.27 -11.04
CA SER A 41 -6.53 7.05 -11.82
C SER A 41 -5.82 8.13 -10.98
N GLU A 42 -6.58 8.75 -10.09
CA GLU A 42 -6.16 9.79 -9.17
C GLU A 42 -5.10 9.25 -8.20
N LEU A 43 -5.27 8.01 -7.73
CA LEU A 43 -4.30 7.36 -6.87
C LEU A 43 -2.98 7.07 -7.60
N VAL A 44 -3.04 6.70 -8.88
CA VAL A 44 -1.82 6.53 -9.71
C VAL A 44 -1.07 7.85 -9.83
N GLU A 45 -1.78 8.95 -10.10
CA GLU A 45 -1.16 10.28 -10.21
C GLU A 45 -0.64 10.79 -8.86
N TYR A 46 -1.34 10.49 -7.77
CA TYR A 46 -0.89 10.79 -6.41
C TYR A 46 0.50 10.20 -6.12
N TYR A 47 0.75 8.95 -6.54
CA TYR A 47 2.04 8.31 -6.37
C TYR A 47 3.09 8.81 -7.36
N ARG A 48 2.71 9.08 -8.62
CA ARG A 48 3.62 9.68 -9.62
C ARG A 48 4.19 11.00 -9.12
N ALA A 49 3.34 11.90 -8.62
CA ALA A 49 3.73 13.21 -8.14
C ALA A 49 4.67 13.19 -6.91
N ARG A 50 4.77 12.06 -6.20
CA ARG A 50 5.62 11.89 -5.00
C ARG A 50 6.90 11.12 -5.28
N ALA A 51 7.00 10.48 -6.45
CA ALA A 51 8.18 9.79 -6.88
C ALA A 51 9.23 10.79 -7.43
N GLY A 52 10.39 10.31 -7.90
CA GLY A 52 11.45 11.19 -8.41
C GLY A 52 12.52 11.50 -7.36
N SER A 53 12.26 12.41 -6.43
CA SER A 53 13.27 12.79 -5.43
C SER A 53 13.40 11.77 -4.29
N ILE A 54 12.29 11.20 -3.85
CA ILE A 54 12.24 10.19 -2.77
C ILE A 54 12.79 8.85 -3.27
N GLY A 55 13.63 8.20 -2.48
CA GLY A 55 14.28 6.94 -2.82
C GLY A 55 13.30 5.79 -3.04
N THR A 56 12.39 5.63 -2.08
CA THR A 56 11.42 4.53 -2.05
C THR A 56 10.07 5.01 -1.56
N ILE A 57 9.01 4.50 -2.16
CA ILE A 57 7.63 4.73 -1.73
C ILE A 57 7.05 3.41 -1.25
N ILE A 58 6.52 3.42 -0.03
CA ILE A 58 5.67 2.36 0.48
C ILE A 58 4.23 2.78 0.20
N VAL A 59 3.58 2.07 -0.70
CA VAL A 59 2.18 2.25 -1.08
C VAL A 59 1.29 1.96 0.12
N GLU A 60 0.13 2.61 0.16
CA GLU A 60 -0.89 2.41 1.18
C GLU A 60 -1.31 0.97 1.38
N CYS A 61 -2.01 0.74 2.50
CA CYS A 61 -2.44 -0.59 2.89
C CYS A 61 -3.30 -1.24 1.80
N CYS A 62 -2.91 -2.45 1.42
CA CYS A 62 -3.64 -3.30 0.49
C CYS A 62 -4.23 -4.48 1.27
N PHE A 63 -5.56 -4.52 1.41
CA PHE A 63 -6.22 -5.60 2.16
C PHE A 63 -6.12 -6.93 1.40
N ILE A 64 -5.89 -8.03 2.13
CA ILE A 64 -5.68 -9.36 1.55
C ILE A 64 -6.96 -10.22 1.47
N ASP A 65 -8.03 -9.80 2.14
CA ASP A 65 -9.35 -10.42 2.06
C ASP A 65 -10.42 -9.40 2.48
N ASP A 66 -11.69 -9.72 2.18
CA ASP A 66 -12.83 -8.84 2.46
C ASP A 66 -13.03 -8.56 3.95
N TYR A 67 -12.61 -9.45 4.85
CA TYR A 67 -12.69 -9.26 6.30
C TYR A 67 -11.56 -8.41 6.86
N GLY A 68 -10.54 -8.11 6.05
CA GLY A 68 -9.39 -7.29 6.38
C GLY A 68 -9.57 -5.79 6.08
N LEU A 69 -10.69 -5.38 5.48
CA LEU A 69 -10.95 -4.00 5.06
C LEU A 69 -11.19 -3.05 6.26
N ALA A 70 -10.16 -2.33 6.68
CA ALA A 70 -10.25 -1.43 7.85
C ALA A 70 -10.58 0.02 7.51
N PHE A 71 -10.41 0.44 6.26
CA PHE A 71 -10.62 1.82 5.83
C PHE A 71 -11.58 1.86 4.65
N PRO A 72 -12.61 2.73 4.67
CA PRO A 72 -13.42 2.96 3.49
C PRO A 72 -12.52 3.50 2.36
N GLY A 73 -12.62 2.92 1.17
CA GLY A 73 -11.79 3.32 0.02
C GLY A 73 -10.32 2.89 0.11
N ALA A 74 -9.96 1.92 0.96
CA ALA A 74 -8.67 1.24 0.81
C ALA A 74 -8.66 0.42 -0.49
N ILE A 75 -7.47 0.22 -1.05
CA ILE A 75 -7.26 -0.69 -2.19
C ILE A 75 -6.98 -2.11 -1.70
N GLY A 76 -7.23 -3.12 -2.55
CA GLY A 76 -7.07 -4.54 -2.21
C GLY A 76 -5.99 -5.26 -3.01
N ILE A 77 -5.58 -6.43 -2.51
CA ILE A 77 -4.75 -7.43 -3.20
C ILE A 77 -5.28 -8.86 -2.95
N ASP A 78 -6.58 -8.97 -2.67
CA ASP A 78 -7.30 -10.21 -2.40
C ASP A 78 -7.67 -11.02 -3.65
N ASN A 79 -7.64 -10.41 -4.84
CA ASN A 79 -7.94 -11.10 -6.10
C ASN A 79 -7.22 -10.50 -7.32
N ASP A 80 -7.19 -11.25 -8.42
CA ASP A 80 -6.42 -10.93 -9.63
C ASP A 80 -6.95 -9.71 -10.41
N GLU A 81 -8.23 -9.33 -10.25
CA GLU A 81 -8.82 -8.17 -10.93
C GLU A 81 -8.13 -6.86 -10.50
N LYS A 82 -7.57 -6.84 -9.28
CA LYS A 82 -6.88 -5.68 -8.71
C LYS A 82 -5.44 -5.53 -9.23
N ILE A 83 -4.84 -6.58 -9.80
CA ILE A 83 -3.44 -6.59 -10.26
C ILE A 83 -3.20 -5.48 -11.29
N ALA A 84 -4.10 -5.31 -12.27
CA ALA A 84 -3.92 -4.31 -13.32
C ALA A 84 -3.82 -2.87 -12.76
N GLY A 85 -4.59 -2.56 -11.72
CA GLY A 85 -4.51 -1.27 -11.02
C GLY A 85 -3.20 -1.11 -10.24
N LEU A 86 -2.80 -2.14 -9.51
CA LEU A 86 -1.56 -2.15 -8.73
C LEU A 86 -0.31 -2.03 -9.61
N VAL A 87 -0.33 -2.66 -10.80
CA VAL A 87 0.73 -2.51 -11.81
C VAL A 87 0.87 -1.05 -12.23
N LYS A 88 -0.22 -0.33 -12.49
CA LYS A 88 -0.17 1.10 -12.86
C LYS A 88 0.48 1.96 -11.77
N ILE A 89 0.20 1.70 -10.49
CA ILE A 89 0.87 2.38 -9.37
C ILE A 89 2.38 2.09 -9.40
N ALA A 90 2.75 0.81 -9.50
CA ALA A 90 4.14 0.40 -9.50
C ALA A 90 4.92 0.99 -10.68
N GLU A 91 4.31 1.00 -11.88
CA GLU A 91 4.87 1.61 -13.09
C GLU A 91 5.05 3.11 -12.92
N ALA A 92 4.04 3.83 -12.42
CA ALA A 92 4.11 5.27 -12.19
C ALA A 92 5.25 5.66 -11.23
N ILE A 93 5.41 4.92 -10.12
CA ILE A 93 6.50 5.17 -9.15
C ILE A 93 7.87 4.87 -9.77
N LYS A 94 7.99 3.74 -10.47
CA LYS A 94 9.25 3.27 -11.06
C LYS A 94 9.69 4.13 -12.24
N ALA A 95 8.76 4.66 -13.02
CA ALA A 95 9.03 5.55 -14.16
C ALA A 95 9.77 6.82 -13.72
N GLU A 96 9.43 7.35 -12.54
CA GLU A 96 10.12 8.50 -11.92
C GLU A 96 11.42 8.07 -11.18
N GLY A 97 11.84 6.80 -11.29
CA GLY A 97 13.09 6.30 -10.74
C GLY A 97 13.06 6.04 -9.23
N SER A 98 11.88 5.97 -8.59
CA SER A 98 11.73 5.57 -7.19
C SER A 98 11.44 4.07 -7.10
N LYS A 99 11.84 3.42 -5.99
CA LYS A 99 11.43 2.03 -5.72
C LYS A 99 9.99 2.02 -5.19
N ALA A 100 9.19 1.04 -5.61
CA ALA A 100 7.82 0.85 -5.15
C ALA A 100 7.75 -0.40 -4.26
N ILE A 101 7.19 -0.26 -3.06
CA ILE A 101 6.92 -1.35 -2.12
C ILE A 101 5.42 -1.32 -1.81
N LEU A 102 4.76 -2.47 -1.84
CA LEU A 102 3.35 -2.60 -1.48
C LEU A 102 3.21 -3.02 -0.01
N GLN A 103 2.34 -2.36 0.76
CA GLN A 103 2.03 -2.78 2.12
C GLN A 103 0.91 -3.82 2.13
N ILE A 104 1.24 -5.07 2.43
CA ILE A 104 0.27 -6.13 2.69
C ILE A 104 -0.40 -5.87 4.05
N TYR A 105 -1.72 -5.87 4.09
CA TYR A 105 -2.47 -5.43 5.26
C TYR A 105 -3.70 -6.30 5.55
N HIS A 106 -4.01 -6.44 6.85
CA HIS A 106 -5.28 -6.99 7.33
C HIS A 106 -5.67 -6.26 8.62
N GLY A 107 -6.85 -5.66 8.68
CA GLY A 107 -7.29 -4.86 9.83
C GLY A 107 -7.58 -5.67 11.10
N GLY A 108 -7.91 -6.95 10.95
CA GLY A 108 -8.15 -7.85 12.09
C GLY A 108 -9.28 -7.33 12.97
N ARG A 109 -9.04 -7.27 14.29
CA ARG A 109 -10.02 -6.74 15.25
C ARG A 109 -10.32 -5.24 15.12
N MET A 110 -9.50 -4.51 14.35
CA MET A 110 -9.67 -3.06 14.16
C MET A 110 -10.62 -2.72 13.01
N VAL A 111 -11.09 -3.72 12.28
CA VAL A 111 -12.09 -3.54 11.22
C VAL A 111 -13.42 -3.14 11.83
N ASP A 112 -14.02 -2.08 11.29
CA ASP A 112 -15.41 -1.75 11.59
C ASP A 112 -16.31 -2.81 10.93
N PRO A 113 -17.13 -3.56 11.69
CA PRO A 113 -18.07 -4.53 11.14
C PRO A 113 -18.93 -3.98 9.99
N GLN A 114 -19.25 -2.68 9.98
CA GLN A 114 -20.05 -2.07 8.92
C GLN A 114 -19.37 -2.12 7.54
N LEU A 115 -18.03 -2.09 7.51
CA LEU A 115 -17.27 -2.20 6.25
C LEU A 115 -17.26 -3.62 5.68
N ILE A 116 -17.60 -4.61 6.50
CA ILE A 116 -17.56 -6.04 6.15
C ILE A 116 -18.94 -6.70 6.26
N GLY A 117 -19.99 -5.93 5.96
CA GLY A 117 -21.37 -6.44 5.90
C GLY A 117 -21.96 -6.85 7.26
N GLY A 118 -21.42 -6.31 8.36
CA GLY A 118 -21.83 -6.62 9.73
C GLY A 118 -21.14 -7.85 10.34
N ALA A 119 -20.20 -8.47 9.64
CA ALA A 119 -19.48 -9.63 10.16
C ALA A 119 -18.59 -9.28 11.37
N PRO A 120 -18.31 -10.23 12.28
CA PRO A 120 -17.42 -9.97 13.42
C PRO A 120 -15.99 -9.63 12.99
N ALA A 121 -15.46 -8.53 13.50
CA ALA A 121 -14.08 -8.13 13.26
C ALA A 121 -13.09 -9.23 13.69
N GLY A 122 -12.05 -9.47 12.87
CA GLY A 122 -11.06 -10.52 13.11
C GLY A 122 -11.43 -11.92 12.59
N GLY A 123 -12.54 -12.07 11.85
CA GLY A 123 -12.84 -13.30 11.12
C GLY A 123 -13.26 -14.47 12.01
N ALA A 124 -13.74 -14.22 13.23
CA ALA A 124 -14.09 -15.26 14.21
C ALA A 124 -15.10 -16.31 13.66
N GLU A 125 -16.01 -15.91 12.75
CA GLU A 125 -16.94 -16.85 12.12
C GLU A 125 -16.28 -17.83 11.13
N ARG A 126 -15.17 -17.45 10.47
CA ARG A 126 -14.42 -18.36 9.60
C ARG A 126 -13.74 -19.47 10.41
N TYR A 127 -13.20 -19.14 11.59
CA TYR A 127 -12.53 -20.13 12.45
C TYR A 127 -13.51 -21.13 13.07
N CYS A 128 -14.71 -20.70 13.47
CA CYS A 128 -15.72 -21.60 14.03
C CYS A 128 -16.44 -22.47 12.99
N ARG A 129 -16.53 -22.06 11.72
CA ARG A 129 -17.15 -22.87 10.66
C ARG A 129 -16.20 -23.86 9.98
N ALA A 130 -14.90 -23.70 10.18
CA ALA A 130 -13.87 -24.59 9.65
C ALA A 130 -13.42 -25.68 10.65
N ALA A 131 -14.03 -25.75 11.84
CA ALA A 131 -13.82 -26.76 12.88
C ALA A 131 -15.09 -27.61 13.07
#